data_AF-A0A7J9T7X8-F1
#
_entry.id   AF-A0A7J9T7X8-F1
#
_cell.length_a   1.000
_cell.length_b   1.000
_cell.length_c   1.000
_cell.angle_alpha   90.00
_cell.angle_beta   90.00
_cell.angle_gamma   90.00
#
_symmetry.space_group_name_H-M   'P 1'
#
loop_
_entity.id
_entity.type
_entity.pdbx_description
1 polymer ?
#
loop_
_entity_poly.entity_id
_entity_poly.type
_entity_poly.pdbx_seq_one_letter_code
_entity_poly.pdbx_strand_id
1 'polypeptide(L)'
;MELNILKRNIILCIILLSLLTVTAAAQEPEINGYAADKPLSTFSHDTIKGGLTYTAGDSDYSGKLWTGDTFTVHNPVSLPEGAVVKFARLYNYWTWSAKGSTGRYPDMKLTLDGVELDPDKQYIDRKGWGIYDYPAGTWSYDVTDHISKSGSFTAVVENTGPDRSFFCMNGVGLLVVYTDEEGTDIEYWINEGCDMLNSGLEDDGSSTYTTADQTIAEMMTPTISHGPVKKATLWTIVQSGNWDANRLWVNDMNWSGICDGTPHPDLDIDMRDITGHLTKGKNTIQFQAVEDYAVPSGSFLVIEIEPPTEGVSTSISLEQSAEGASASNGIPGFEVMPAIALILIISLLTFRKCKKKDKDD
;
A
#
# COMPACT_ATOMS: atom_id res chain seq x y z
N MET A 1 66.20 -3.67 -24.49
CA MET A 1 65.08 -2.74 -24.77
C MET A 1 63.76 -3.50 -24.92
N GLU A 2 63.74 -4.63 -25.62
CA GLU A 2 62.51 -5.43 -25.86
C GLU A 2 61.89 -6.04 -24.60
N LEU A 3 62.70 -6.49 -23.62
CA LEU A 3 62.17 -7.12 -22.40
C LEU A 3 61.32 -6.16 -21.53
N ASN A 4 61.61 -4.86 -21.57
CA ASN A 4 60.84 -3.84 -20.84
C ASN A 4 59.53 -3.48 -21.56
N ILE A 5 59.49 -3.61 -22.88
CA ILE A 5 58.26 -3.39 -23.67
C ILE A 5 57.30 -4.56 -23.47
N LEU A 6 57.82 -5.79 -23.45
CA LEU A 6 57.02 -6.99 -23.18
C LEU A 6 56.41 -6.98 -21.78
N LYS A 7 57.19 -6.63 -20.74
CA LYS A 7 56.67 -6.49 -19.36
C LYS A 7 55.61 -5.40 -19.23
N ARG A 8 55.81 -4.25 -19.88
CA ARG A 8 54.82 -3.15 -19.88
C ARG A 8 53.52 -3.54 -20.59
N ASN A 9 53.60 -4.28 -21.68
CA ASN A 9 52.44 -4.73 -22.43
C ASN A 9 51.68 -5.85 -21.71
N ILE A 10 52.37 -6.74 -20.99
CA ILE A 10 51.74 -7.76 -20.15
C ILE A 10 51.02 -7.11 -18.95
N ILE A 11 51.65 -6.13 -18.29
CA ILE A 11 51.01 -5.39 -17.19
C ILE A 11 49.80 -4.60 -17.70
N LEU A 12 49.88 -3.96 -18.88
CA LEU A 12 48.73 -3.30 -19.50
C LEU A 12 47.60 -4.28 -19.83
N CYS A 13 47.92 -5.45 -20.38
CA CYS A 13 46.91 -6.49 -20.68
C CYS A 13 46.27 -7.05 -19.41
N ILE A 14 47.02 -7.23 -18.32
CA ILE A 14 46.46 -7.68 -17.03
C ILE A 14 45.54 -6.60 -16.44
N ILE A 15 45.93 -5.31 -16.52
CA ILE A 15 45.08 -4.20 -16.08
C ILE A 15 43.82 -4.11 -16.96
N LEU A 16 43.94 -4.24 -18.28
CA LEU A 16 42.81 -4.23 -19.21
C LEU A 16 41.88 -5.44 -18.99
N LEU A 17 42.43 -6.64 -18.75
CA LEU A 17 41.63 -7.83 -18.40
C LEU A 17 40.96 -7.69 -17.02
N SER A 18 41.62 -7.06 -16.05
CA SER A 18 41.01 -6.79 -14.73
C SER A 18 39.93 -5.70 -14.76
N LEU A 19 39.96 -4.81 -15.76
CA LEU A 19 38.91 -3.82 -16.03
C LEU A 19 37.73 -4.40 -16.83
N LEU A 20 37.88 -5.60 -17.42
CA LEU A 20 36.88 -6.28 -18.24
C LEU A 20 35.98 -7.24 -17.44
N THR A 21 36.18 -7.39 -16.13
CA THR A 21 35.36 -8.26 -15.27
C THR A 21 34.59 -7.51 -14.19
N VAL A 22 34.40 -6.20 -14.31
CA VAL A 22 33.26 -5.58 -13.62
C VAL A 22 32.02 -6.07 -14.37
N THR A 23 31.52 -7.25 -14.00
CA THR A 23 30.11 -7.55 -14.20
C THR A 23 29.38 -6.34 -13.66
N ALA A 24 28.76 -5.56 -14.55
CA ALA A 24 27.88 -4.49 -14.14
C ALA A 24 26.83 -5.17 -13.26
N ALA A 25 26.98 -5.07 -11.93
CA ALA A 25 25.90 -5.38 -11.03
C ALA A 25 24.74 -4.54 -11.54
N ALA A 26 23.62 -5.18 -11.87
CA ALA A 26 22.47 -4.47 -12.38
C ALA A 26 22.15 -3.36 -11.37
N GLN A 27 22.19 -2.12 -11.84
CA GLN A 27 21.90 -0.98 -10.99
C GLN A 27 20.44 -1.09 -10.55
N GLU A 28 20.19 -0.95 -9.26
CA GLU A 28 18.85 -0.89 -8.70
C GLU A 28 18.02 0.17 -9.43
N PRO A 29 16.76 -0.14 -9.79
CA PRO A 29 15.90 0.81 -10.48
C PRO A 29 15.59 2.02 -9.60
N GLU A 30 15.32 3.16 -10.23
CA GLU A 30 14.96 4.39 -9.50
C GLU A 30 13.61 4.28 -8.78
N ILE A 31 12.70 3.48 -9.33
CA ILE A 31 11.40 3.16 -8.74
C ILE A 31 11.34 1.65 -8.55
N ASN A 32 11.06 1.23 -7.33
CA ASN A 32 10.81 -0.16 -7.01
C ASN A 32 9.56 -0.30 -6.13
N GLY A 33 8.39 -0.54 -6.74
CA GLY A 33 7.15 -0.76 -6.01
C GLY A 33 7.19 -1.99 -5.10
N TYR A 34 8.03 -2.99 -5.38
CA TYR A 34 8.17 -4.17 -4.51
C TYR A 34 8.72 -3.86 -3.11
N ALA A 35 9.22 -2.65 -2.87
CA ALA A 35 9.90 -2.24 -1.66
C ALA A 35 8.96 -1.54 -0.65
N ALA A 36 7.86 -2.20 -0.24
CA ALA A 36 6.98 -1.81 0.88
C ALA A 36 6.80 -0.28 1.05
N ASP A 37 6.49 0.41 -0.04
CA ASP A 37 6.50 1.88 -0.12
C ASP A 37 5.08 2.48 -0.11
N LYS A 38 4.05 1.64 -0.05
CA LYS A 38 2.63 2.01 0.05
C LYS A 38 1.98 1.48 1.34
N PRO A 39 2.35 2.00 2.52
CA PRO A 39 1.66 1.64 3.75
C PRO A 39 0.16 1.88 3.62
N LEU A 40 -0.64 0.97 4.18
CA LEU A 40 -2.09 1.05 4.12
C LEU A 40 -2.58 2.24 4.95
N SER A 41 -3.67 2.85 4.50
CA SER A 41 -4.23 4.06 5.11
C SER A 41 -5.52 3.75 5.85
N THR A 42 -5.72 4.34 7.02
CA THR A 42 -6.99 4.24 7.74
C THR A 42 -8.09 4.98 7.00
N PHE A 43 -9.10 4.24 6.56
CA PHE A 43 -10.34 4.78 6.02
C PHE A 43 -11.30 5.17 7.15
N SER A 44 -11.51 4.27 8.11
CA SER A 44 -12.44 4.49 9.21
C SER A 44 -11.96 3.86 10.51
N HIS A 45 -12.20 4.56 11.61
CA HIS A 45 -11.99 4.10 12.98
C HIS A 45 -13.09 4.70 13.85
N ASP A 46 -13.81 3.85 14.57
CA ASP A 46 -14.84 4.30 15.51
C ASP A 46 -15.15 3.25 16.58
N THR A 47 -15.93 3.65 17.57
CA THR A 47 -16.56 2.79 18.56
C THR A 47 -18.06 2.72 18.32
N ILE A 48 -18.64 1.52 18.26
CA ILE A 48 -20.06 1.29 18.05
C ILE A 48 -20.57 0.12 18.87
N LYS A 49 -21.87 0.09 19.13
CA LYS A 49 -22.56 -1.14 19.54
C LYS A 49 -23.08 -1.84 18.29
N GLY A 50 -22.49 -2.98 17.93
CA GLY A 50 -22.79 -3.66 16.67
C GLY A 50 -21.68 -4.58 16.18
N GLY A 51 -21.41 -4.54 14.89
CA GLY A 51 -20.48 -5.47 14.26
C GLY A 51 -20.02 -5.06 12.87
N LEU A 52 -19.20 -5.93 12.30
CA LEU A 52 -18.65 -5.82 10.94
C LEU A 52 -18.75 -7.19 10.28
N THR A 53 -19.13 -7.21 9.01
CA THR A 53 -19.05 -8.42 8.17
C THR A 53 -18.33 -8.10 6.87
N TYR A 54 -17.57 -9.08 6.37
CA TYR A 54 -16.82 -8.97 5.13
C TYR A 54 -16.97 -10.27 4.33
N THR A 55 -17.19 -10.16 3.03
CA THR A 55 -17.33 -11.30 2.13
C THR A 55 -16.67 -11.02 0.78
N ALA A 56 -15.95 -12.01 0.23
CA ALA A 56 -15.54 -12.00 -1.17
C ALA A 56 -16.65 -12.49 -2.13
N GLY A 57 -17.81 -12.88 -1.59
CA GLY A 57 -18.89 -13.46 -2.39
C GLY A 57 -18.47 -14.76 -3.06
N ASP A 58 -18.88 -14.92 -4.32
CA ASP A 58 -18.44 -15.97 -5.23
C ASP A 58 -17.29 -15.52 -6.15
N SER A 59 -16.47 -14.55 -5.71
CA SER A 59 -15.29 -14.12 -6.45
C SER A 59 -14.35 -15.27 -6.76
N ASP A 60 -13.69 -15.16 -7.92
CA ASP A 60 -12.57 -15.98 -8.35
C ASP A 60 -11.63 -15.12 -9.22
N TYR A 61 -10.48 -15.66 -9.62
CA TYR A 61 -9.60 -14.99 -10.55
C TYR A 61 -10.20 -14.95 -11.97
N SER A 62 -10.35 -13.74 -12.53
CA SER A 62 -10.99 -13.59 -13.85
C SER A 62 -10.11 -14.02 -15.02
N GLY A 63 -8.79 -14.10 -14.83
CA GLY A 63 -7.84 -13.98 -15.95
C GLY A 63 -8.01 -12.64 -16.68
N LYS A 64 -7.53 -12.57 -17.93
CA LYS A 64 -7.58 -11.32 -18.71
C LYS A 64 -8.99 -10.98 -19.14
N LEU A 65 -9.51 -9.87 -18.64
CA LEU A 65 -10.70 -9.20 -19.13
C LEU A 65 -10.29 -8.24 -20.24
N TRP A 66 -10.63 -8.54 -21.48
CA TRP A 66 -10.41 -7.65 -22.62
C TRP A 66 -11.47 -6.55 -22.66
N THR A 67 -11.25 -5.51 -23.47
CA THR A 67 -12.25 -4.46 -23.71
C THR A 67 -13.62 -5.05 -24.03
N GLY A 68 -14.63 -4.67 -23.25
CA GLY A 68 -16.02 -5.14 -23.36
C GLY A 68 -16.34 -6.40 -22.56
N ASP A 69 -15.34 -7.09 -22.00
CA ASP A 69 -15.56 -8.22 -21.10
C ASP A 69 -16.02 -7.71 -19.72
N THR A 70 -16.80 -8.56 -19.05
CA THR A 70 -17.35 -8.29 -17.72
C THR A 70 -16.97 -9.37 -16.72
N PHE A 71 -16.79 -8.99 -15.46
CA PHE A 71 -16.62 -9.88 -14.32
C PHE A 71 -17.72 -9.61 -13.30
N THR A 72 -18.48 -10.65 -12.95
CA THR A 72 -19.67 -10.55 -12.09
C THR A 72 -19.45 -11.32 -10.80
N VAL A 73 -19.78 -10.70 -9.67
CA VAL A 73 -19.69 -11.28 -8.33
C VAL A 73 -21.01 -11.06 -7.59
N HIS A 74 -21.47 -12.08 -6.88
CA HIS A 74 -22.59 -12.02 -5.96
C HIS A 74 -22.07 -12.00 -4.52
N ASN A 75 -22.32 -10.91 -3.81
CA ASN A 75 -21.87 -10.71 -2.44
C ASN A 75 -23.04 -10.92 -1.45
N PRO A 76 -23.11 -12.06 -0.75
CA PRO A 76 -24.14 -12.32 0.25
C PRO A 76 -23.83 -11.58 1.55
N VAL A 77 -24.78 -10.83 2.05
CA VAL A 77 -24.73 -10.09 3.31
C VAL A 77 -25.78 -10.65 4.26
N SER A 78 -25.36 -10.97 5.48
CA SER A 78 -26.25 -11.37 6.57
C SER A 78 -26.04 -10.46 7.77
N LEU A 79 -27.07 -9.69 8.11
CA LEU A 79 -27.11 -8.79 9.27
C LEU A 79 -28.09 -9.32 10.33
N PRO A 80 -27.85 -9.02 11.63
CA PRO A 80 -28.83 -9.26 12.68
C PRO A 80 -30.17 -8.56 12.43
N GLU A 81 -31.24 -9.09 13.01
CA GLU A 81 -32.56 -8.45 12.94
C GLU A 81 -32.52 -7.08 13.65
N GLY A 82 -33.04 -6.04 12.99
CA GLY A 82 -33.02 -4.68 13.53
C GLY A 82 -31.68 -3.93 13.38
N ALA A 83 -30.64 -4.59 12.86
CA ALA A 83 -29.37 -3.93 12.60
C ALA A 83 -29.52 -2.78 11.57
N VAL A 84 -28.78 -1.69 11.81
CA VAL A 84 -28.73 -0.52 10.95
C VAL A 84 -27.34 -0.42 10.35
N VAL A 85 -27.24 -0.40 9.03
CA VAL A 85 -25.96 -0.20 8.34
C VAL A 85 -25.43 1.20 8.65
N LYS A 86 -24.22 1.26 9.19
CA LYS A 86 -23.49 2.51 9.43
C LYS A 86 -22.80 2.96 8.14
N PHE A 87 -22.11 2.04 7.48
CA PHE A 87 -21.61 2.21 6.11
C PHE A 87 -21.32 0.84 5.48
N ALA A 88 -21.22 0.83 4.15
CA ALA A 88 -20.78 -0.34 3.39
C ALA A 88 -19.77 0.06 2.31
N ARG A 89 -18.77 -0.78 2.07
CA ARG A 89 -17.69 -0.55 1.10
C ARG A 89 -17.47 -1.76 0.21
N LEU A 90 -17.44 -1.51 -1.09
CA LEU A 90 -17.08 -2.50 -2.09
C LEU A 90 -15.63 -2.28 -2.51
N TYR A 91 -14.87 -3.36 -2.64
CA TYR A 91 -13.46 -3.33 -3.01
C TYR A 91 -13.24 -4.14 -4.28
N ASN A 92 -12.75 -3.49 -5.33
CA ASN A 92 -12.29 -4.15 -6.55
C ASN A 92 -10.78 -4.39 -6.44
N TYR A 93 -10.39 -5.65 -6.33
CA TYR A 93 -9.00 -6.09 -6.31
C TYR A 93 -8.59 -6.46 -7.73
N TRP A 94 -7.66 -5.71 -8.34
CA TRP A 94 -7.28 -5.88 -9.74
C TRP A 94 -5.76 -5.83 -9.94
N THR A 95 -5.32 -6.44 -11.03
CA THR A 95 -3.89 -6.64 -11.32
C THR A 95 -3.65 -6.78 -12.83
N TRP A 96 -2.38 -6.91 -13.23
CA TRP A 96 -1.95 -7.23 -14.59
C TRP A 96 -2.54 -6.30 -15.68
N SER A 97 -2.75 -5.01 -15.38
CA SER A 97 -3.36 -4.10 -16.35
C SER A 97 -2.37 -3.62 -17.41
N ALA A 98 -2.71 -3.86 -18.68
CA ALA A 98 -1.80 -3.58 -19.79
C ALA A 98 -2.55 -3.31 -21.12
N LYS A 99 -1.81 -2.78 -22.09
CA LYS A 99 -2.17 -2.81 -23.51
C LYS A 99 -1.00 -3.39 -24.29
N GLY A 100 -1.22 -4.52 -24.95
CA GLY A 100 -0.10 -5.31 -25.48
C GLY A 100 0.83 -5.74 -24.35
N SER A 101 2.10 -5.31 -24.41
CA SER A 101 3.11 -5.56 -23.37
C SER A 101 3.47 -4.31 -22.55
N THR A 102 2.64 -3.27 -22.62
CA THR A 102 2.88 -2.01 -21.90
C THR A 102 1.87 -1.88 -20.78
N GLY A 103 2.35 -1.85 -19.53
CA GLY A 103 1.50 -1.65 -18.36
C GLY A 103 0.82 -0.30 -18.36
N ARG A 104 -0.44 -0.30 -17.96
CA ARG A 104 -1.29 0.90 -17.85
C ARG A 104 -2.24 0.74 -16.68
N TYR A 105 -2.79 1.84 -16.19
CA TYR A 105 -3.94 1.76 -15.29
C TYR A 105 -5.20 1.40 -16.10
N PRO A 106 -6.11 0.58 -15.54
CA PRO A 106 -7.29 0.11 -16.25
C PRO A 106 -8.33 1.23 -16.37
N ASP A 107 -9.18 1.12 -17.40
CA ASP A 107 -10.45 1.85 -17.42
C ASP A 107 -11.52 0.83 -17.06
N MET A 108 -12.11 1.00 -15.88
CA MET A 108 -13.12 0.10 -15.35
C MET A 108 -14.40 0.86 -15.10
N LYS A 109 -15.51 0.24 -15.45
CA LYS A 109 -16.84 0.63 -14.99
C LYS A 109 -17.32 -0.41 -13.99
N LEU A 110 -17.84 0.04 -12.85
CA LEU A 110 -18.49 -0.82 -11.88
C LEU A 110 -20.00 -0.51 -11.84
N THR A 111 -20.83 -1.54 -11.77
CA THR A 111 -22.22 -1.40 -11.31
C THR A 111 -22.50 -2.30 -10.12
N LEU A 112 -23.31 -1.82 -9.17
CA LEU A 112 -23.89 -2.62 -8.08
C LEU A 112 -25.41 -2.66 -8.24
N ASP A 113 -25.97 -3.87 -8.40
CA ASP A 113 -27.38 -4.09 -8.71
C ASP A 113 -27.89 -3.22 -9.88
N GLY A 114 -27.02 -3.01 -10.87
CA GLY A 114 -27.28 -2.21 -12.06
C GLY A 114 -27.11 -0.70 -11.90
N VAL A 115 -26.78 -0.20 -10.70
CA VAL A 115 -26.43 1.22 -10.47
C VAL A 115 -24.94 1.40 -10.71
N GLU A 116 -24.58 2.30 -11.63
CA GLU A 116 -23.19 2.65 -11.91
C GLU A 116 -22.58 3.49 -10.78
N LEU A 117 -21.35 3.15 -10.41
CA LEU A 117 -20.64 3.76 -9.29
C LEU A 117 -19.23 4.19 -9.73
N ASP A 118 -18.82 5.35 -9.23
CA ASP A 118 -17.43 5.80 -9.31
C ASP A 118 -16.68 5.42 -8.02
N PRO A 119 -15.40 5.03 -8.10
CA PRO A 119 -14.61 4.77 -6.90
C PRO A 119 -14.38 6.05 -6.12
N ASP A 120 -14.66 6.06 -4.82
CA ASP A 120 -14.32 7.19 -3.94
C ASP A 120 -12.82 7.22 -3.60
N LYS A 121 -12.14 6.07 -3.74
CA LYS A 121 -10.70 5.96 -3.52
C LYS A 121 -10.06 4.92 -4.43
N GLN A 122 -8.87 5.25 -4.94
CA GLN A 122 -8.05 4.33 -5.72
C GLN A 122 -6.67 4.20 -5.06
N TYR A 123 -6.34 2.98 -4.66
CA TYR A 123 -5.01 2.60 -4.19
C TYR A 123 -4.35 1.84 -5.33
N ILE A 124 -3.18 2.30 -5.75
CA ILE A 124 -2.48 1.74 -6.90
C ILE A 124 -1.02 1.61 -6.57
N ASP A 125 -0.43 0.55 -7.09
CA ASP A 125 1.00 0.38 -7.04
C ASP A 125 1.51 -0.29 -8.32
N ARG A 126 2.82 -0.19 -8.54
CA ARG A 126 3.45 -0.64 -9.76
C ARG A 126 4.91 -0.93 -9.51
N LYS A 127 5.36 -2.09 -10.00
CA LYS A 127 6.76 -2.50 -10.08
C LYS A 127 7.68 -1.32 -10.43
N GLY A 128 7.59 -0.76 -11.64
CA GLY A 128 8.35 0.42 -12.06
C GLY A 128 9.59 0.13 -12.90
N TRP A 129 9.88 -1.14 -13.23
CA TRP A 129 11.00 -1.51 -14.10
C TRP A 129 10.76 -2.82 -14.87
N GLY A 130 11.56 -3.03 -15.92
CA GLY A 130 11.54 -4.25 -16.72
C GLY A 130 10.30 -4.38 -17.62
N ILE A 131 10.14 -5.57 -18.22
CA ILE A 131 9.09 -5.83 -19.24
C ILE A 131 7.73 -6.25 -18.66
N TYR A 132 7.68 -6.64 -17.38
CA TYR A 132 6.46 -6.97 -16.63
C TYR A 132 6.10 -5.87 -15.64
N ASP A 133 6.34 -4.63 -16.05
CA ASP A 133 5.97 -3.44 -15.30
C ASP A 133 4.46 -3.17 -15.44
N TYR A 134 3.64 -4.03 -14.83
CA TYR A 134 2.18 -3.94 -14.81
C TYR A 134 1.71 -3.51 -13.42
N PRO A 135 0.77 -2.54 -13.33
CA PRO A 135 0.26 -2.11 -12.04
C PRO A 135 -0.77 -3.09 -11.47
N ALA A 136 -0.97 -2.98 -10.16
CA ALA A 136 -2.08 -3.54 -9.41
C ALA A 136 -2.81 -2.44 -8.62
N GLY A 137 -3.99 -2.75 -8.10
CA GLY A 137 -4.73 -1.79 -7.30
C GLY A 137 -5.91 -2.35 -6.53
N THR A 138 -6.34 -1.55 -5.57
CA THR A 138 -7.62 -1.70 -4.84
C THR A 138 -8.42 -0.44 -5.10
N TRP A 139 -9.55 -0.57 -5.78
CA TRP A 139 -10.50 0.54 -5.91
C TRP A 139 -11.65 0.34 -4.93
N SER A 140 -11.85 1.32 -4.06
CA SER A 140 -12.89 1.32 -3.04
C SER A 140 -14.07 2.16 -3.51
N TYR A 141 -15.28 1.70 -3.18
CA TYR A 141 -16.55 2.36 -3.49
C TYR A 141 -17.42 2.45 -2.23
N ASP A 142 -17.94 3.63 -1.95
CA ASP A 142 -19.02 3.80 -0.97
C ASP A 142 -20.33 3.26 -1.55
N VAL A 143 -20.87 2.23 -0.90
CA VAL A 143 -22.11 1.56 -1.29
C VAL A 143 -23.14 1.60 -0.18
N THR A 144 -22.97 2.49 0.80
CA THR A 144 -23.82 2.60 1.99
C THR A 144 -25.29 2.74 1.63
N ASP A 145 -25.63 3.59 0.67
CA ASP A 145 -27.02 3.84 0.25
C ASP A 145 -27.66 2.67 -0.52
N HIS A 146 -26.86 1.68 -0.91
CA HIS A 146 -27.31 0.49 -1.63
C HIS A 146 -27.49 -0.74 -0.72
N ILE A 147 -26.82 -0.76 0.44
CA ILE A 147 -26.83 -1.87 1.38
C ILE A 147 -27.58 -1.47 2.65
N SER A 148 -28.86 -1.81 2.75
CA SER A 148 -29.69 -1.45 3.92
C SER A 148 -30.16 -2.64 4.76
N LYS A 149 -29.93 -3.88 4.31
CA LYS A 149 -30.44 -5.12 4.92
C LYS A 149 -29.67 -6.33 4.41
N SER A 150 -29.91 -7.48 5.04
CA SER A 150 -29.48 -8.79 4.53
C SER A 150 -29.99 -9.03 3.11
N GLY A 151 -29.17 -9.66 2.28
CA GLY A 151 -29.45 -9.87 0.86
C GLY A 151 -28.24 -10.41 0.11
N SER A 152 -28.36 -10.55 -1.20
CA SER A 152 -27.23 -10.82 -2.09
C SER A 152 -27.17 -9.69 -3.10
N PHE A 153 -26.03 -9.02 -3.18
CA PHE A 153 -25.82 -7.85 -4.02
C PHE A 153 -24.89 -8.21 -5.18
N THR A 154 -25.20 -7.74 -6.39
CA THR A 154 -24.47 -8.14 -7.60
C THR A 154 -23.57 -7.02 -8.07
N ALA A 155 -22.26 -7.23 -7.97
CA ALA A 155 -21.25 -6.34 -8.53
C ALA A 155 -20.88 -6.81 -9.95
N VAL A 156 -20.82 -5.88 -10.90
CA VAL A 156 -20.36 -6.15 -12.28
C VAL A 156 -19.27 -5.15 -12.63
N VAL A 157 -18.08 -5.66 -12.92
CA VAL A 157 -16.93 -4.88 -13.41
C VAL A 157 -16.82 -5.08 -14.91
N GLU A 158 -16.78 -4.00 -15.68
CA GLU A 158 -16.59 -4.01 -17.13
C GLU A 158 -15.26 -3.33 -17.48
N ASN A 159 -14.49 -3.94 -18.39
CA ASN A 159 -13.35 -3.27 -19.00
C ASN A 159 -13.79 -2.33 -20.12
N THR A 160 -13.77 -1.03 -19.86
CA THR A 160 -14.16 0.01 -20.82
C THR A 160 -12.96 0.62 -21.56
N GLY A 161 -11.77 0.02 -21.38
CA GLY A 161 -10.53 0.53 -21.93
C GLY A 161 -10.41 0.39 -23.45
N PRO A 162 -9.38 0.98 -24.07
CA PRO A 162 -9.19 0.95 -25.51
C PRO A 162 -8.91 -0.47 -26.01
N ASP A 163 -9.21 -0.71 -27.30
CA ASP A 163 -8.96 -1.99 -27.97
C ASP A 163 -7.59 -2.60 -27.63
N ARG A 164 -7.60 -3.92 -27.36
CA ARG A 164 -6.46 -4.74 -26.91
C ARG A 164 -5.85 -4.35 -25.56
N SER A 165 -6.56 -3.57 -24.75
CA SER A 165 -6.24 -3.44 -23.33
C SER A 165 -6.91 -4.54 -22.51
N PHE A 166 -6.26 -4.92 -21.42
CA PHE A 166 -6.79 -5.89 -20.47
C PHE A 166 -6.37 -5.54 -19.04
N PHE A 167 -7.06 -6.13 -18.08
CA PHE A 167 -6.63 -6.31 -16.69
C PHE A 167 -7.20 -7.63 -16.19
N CYS A 168 -6.75 -8.06 -15.01
CA CYS A 168 -7.34 -9.20 -14.32
C CYS A 168 -7.94 -8.73 -13.00
N MET A 169 -9.04 -9.36 -12.59
CA MET A 169 -9.62 -9.21 -11.27
C MET A 169 -9.12 -10.35 -10.38
N ASN A 170 -8.58 -9.98 -9.22
CA ASN A 170 -8.34 -10.91 -8.12
C ASN A 170 -9.64 -11.18 -7.35
N GLY A 171 -10.61 -10.27 -7.39
CA GLY A 171 -11.93 -10.48 -6.80
C GLY A 171 -12.63 -9.19 -6.44
N VAL A 172 -13.84 -9.30 -5.91
CA VAL A 172 -14.63 -8.19 -5.38
C VAL A 172 -15.09 -8.50 -3.96
N GLY A 173 -14.66 -7.68 -3.00
CA GLY A 173 -15.01 -7.79 -1.59
C GLY A 173 -16.09 -6.79 -1.18
N LEU A 174 -17.02 -7.19 -0.30
CA LEU A 174 -18.02 -6.31 0.30
C LEU A 174 -17.88 -6.31 1.83
N LEU A 175 -17.60 -5.13 2.38
CA LEU A 175 -17.53 -4.83 3.80
C LEU A 175 -18.78 -4.09 4.25
N VAL A 176 -19.36 -4.48 5.37
CA VAL A 176 -20.50 -3.79 5.98
C VAL A 176 -20.22 -3.60 7.47
N VAL A 177 -20.28 -2.36 7.94
CA VAL A 177 -20.26 -2.01 9.36
C VAL A 177 -21.67 -1.62 9.76
N TYR A 178 -22.18 -2.18 10.85
CA TYR A 178 -23.56 -1.97 11.29
C TYR A 178 -23.65 -1.77 12.80
N THR A 179 -24.64 -1.01 13.23
CA THR A 179 -25.06 -0.91 14.63
C THR A 179 -26.20 -1.86 14.93
N ASP A 180 -26.22 -2.41 16.14
CA ASP A 180 -27.26 -3.31 16.63
C ASP A 180 -27.47 -3.04 18.12
N GLU A 181 -28.70 -2.75 18.53
CA GLU A 181 -29.04 -2.45 19.93
C GLU A 181 -28.78 -3.64 20.86
N GLU A 182 -28.82 -4.87 20.34
CA GLU A 182 -28.52 -6.11 21.08
C GLU A 182 -27.08 -6.59 20.83
N GLY A 183 -26.29 -5.83 20.06
CA GLY A 183 -24.91 -6.15 19.70
C GLY A 183 -23.89 -5.92 20.82
N THR A 184 -22.62 -6.17 20.50
CA THR A 184 -21.49 -5.94 21.42
C THR A 184 -20.90 -4.56 21.18
N ASP A 185 -20.42 -3.89 22.24
CA ASP A 185 -19.59 -2.70 22.09
C ASP A 185 -18.24 -3.08 21.48
N ILE A 186 -17.92 -2.50 20.33
CA ILE A 186 -16.68 -2.74 19.59
C ILE A 186 -15.98 -1.42 19.27
N GLU A 187 -14.65 -1.45 19.25
CA GLU A 187 -13.82 -0.47 18.57
C GLU A 187 -13.23 -1.14 17.32
N TYR A 188 -13.27 -0.48 16.17
CA TYR A 188 -12.77 -1.04 14.92
C TYR A 188 -11.84 -0.09 14.16
N TRP A 189 -10.95 -0.67 13.35
CA TRP A 189 -10.14 0.05 12.36
C TRP A 189 -10.30 -0.64 11.01
N ILE A 190 -10.45 0.16 9.96
CA ILE A 190 -10.48 -0.29 8.57
C ILE A 190 -9.39 0.45 7.82
N ASN A 191 -8.38 -0.31 7.42
CA ASN A 191 -7.27 0.18 6.62
C ASN A 191 -7.39 -0.38 5.20
N GLU A 192 -7.14 0.49 4.23
CA GLU A 192 -7.25 0.24 2.80
C GLU A 192 -5.94 0.62 2.10
N GLY A 193 -5.56 -0.15 1.10
CA GLY A 193 -4.35 0.12 0.32
C GLY A 193 -4.12 -0.87 -0.82
N CYS A 194 -2.91 -0.76 -1.38
CA CYS A 194 -2.35 -1.67 -2.37
C CYS A 194 -0.85 -1.41 -2.35
N ASP A 195 -0.08 -2.38 -1.86
CA ASP A 195 1.38 -2.33 -1.83
C ASP A 195 1.87 -3.61 -2.52
N MET A 196 2.48 -3.51 -3.69
CA MET A 196 3.05 -4.69 -4.35
C MET A 196 4.33 -5.04 -3.61
N LEU A 197 4.49 -6.29 -3.21
CA LEU A 197 5.68 -6.74 -2.51
C LEU A 197 6.25 -7.94 -3.26
N ASN A 198 7.57 -8.03 -3.32
CA ASN A 198 8.23 -9.24 -3.81
C ASN A 198 9.61 -9.35 -3.19
N SER A 199 9.94 -10.49 -2.59
CA SER A 199 11.31 -10.77 -2.14
C SER A 199 11.90 -12.03 -2.77
N GLY A 200 11.16 -12.64 -3.70
CA GLY A 200 11.60 -13.75 -4.54
C GLY A 200 12.47 -13.28 -5.70
N LEU A 201 12.71 -14.20 -6.63
CA LEU A 201 13.37 -13.92 -7.90
C LEU A 201 12.33 -13.75 -9.00
N GLU A 202 12.71 -13.04 -10.07
CA GLU A 202 11.95 -13.03 -11.31
C GLU A 202 11.94 -14.43 -11.95
N ASP A 203 11.03 -14.67 -12.91
CA ASP A 203 10.91 -15.95 -13.62
C ASP A 203 12.21 -16.42 -14.31
N ASP A 204 13.05 -15.48 -14.73
CA ASP A 204 14.35 -15.75 -15.36
C ASP A 204 15.50 -15.93 -14.34
N GLY A 205 15.19 -15.92 -13.05
CA GLY A 205 16.12 -16.03 -11.94
C GLY A 205 16.85 -14.73 -11.59
N SER A 206 16.49 -13.61 -12.22
CA SER A 206 17.07 -12.31 -11.88
C SER A 206 16.48 -11.73 -10.59
N SER A 207 17.17 -10.75 -10.02
CA SER A 207 16.77 -10.12 -8.75
C SER A 207 15.58 -9.17 -8.95
N THR A 208 14.69 -9.15 -7.97
CA THR A 208 13.61 -8.18 -7.77
C THR A 208 14.10 -6.87 -7.12
N TYR A 209 15.40 -6.78 -6.82
CA TYR A 209 16.05 -5.66 -6.12
C TYR A 209 15.53 -5.41 -4.70
N THR A 210 14.87 -6.40 -4.12
CA THR A 210 14.30 -6.38 -2.77
C THR A 210 14.69 -7.65 -2.04
N THR A 211 14.81 -7.52 -0.71
CA THR A 211 14.99 -8.64 0.22
C THR A 211 13.74 -8.75 1.10
N ALA A 212 13.56 -9.88 1.79
CA ALA A 212 12.41 -10.06 2.67
C ALA A 212 12.31 -8.98 3.76
N ASP A 213 13.43 -8.43 4.25
CA ASP A 213 13.41 -7.37 5.26
C ASP A 213 12.97 -6.00 4.69
N GLN A 214 13.00 -5.84 3.36
CA GLN A 214 12.56 -4.64 2.64
C GLN A 214 11.10 -4.74 2.15
N THR A 215 10.45 -5.89 2.34
CA THR A 215 9.05 -6.13 1.95
C THR A 215 8.10 -6.13 3.15
N ILE A 216 8.46 -5.45 4.24
CA ILE A 216 7.63 -5.34 5.45
C ILE A 216 6.73 -4.10 5.34
N ALA A 217 5.51 -4.28 4.83
CA ALA A 217 4.52 -3.23 4.67
C ALA A 217 3.76 -2.96 5.98
N GLU A 218 3.61 -1.69 6.34
CA GLU A 218 2.74 -1.28 7.45
C GLU A 218 1.26 -1.40 7.03
N MET A 219 0.54 -2.33 7.66
CA MET A 219 -0.89 -2.55 7.42
C MET A 219 -1.75 -1.62 8.28
N MET A 220 -1.37 -1.47 9.56
CA MET A 220 -2.14 -0.71 10.54
C MET A 220 -1.30 -0.36 11.78
N THR A 221 -1.53 0.81 12.37
CA THR A 221 -0.93 1.22 13.65
C THR A 221 -1.99 1.62 14.70
N PRO A 222 -2.82 0.69 15.18
CA PRO A 222 -3.94 1.01 16.04
C PRO A 222 -3.45 1.47 17.42
N THR A 223 -4.10 2.50 17.98
CA THR A 223 -3.82 3.00 19.33
C THR A 223 -4.98 2.65 20.26
N ILE A 224 -4.75 1.71 21.17
CA ILE A 224 -5.77 1.19 22.08
C ILE A 224 -5.75 1.99 23.38
N SER A 225 -6.86 2.62 23.71
CA SER A 225 -6.97 3.54 24.86
C SER A 225 -7.59 2.90 26.12
N HIS A 226 -8.37 1.83 25.95
CA HIS A 226 -9.17 1.23 27.00
C HIS A 226 -8.42 0.13 27.79
N GLY A 227 -9.14 -0.51 28.73
CA GLY A 227 -8.66 -1.63 29.55
C GLY A 227 -8.35 -2.89 28.72
N PRO A 228 -8.17 -4.06 29.35
CA PRO A 228 -7.75 -5.26 28.65
C PRO A 228 -8.69 -5.57 27.46
N VAL A 229 -8.08 -5.87 26.31
CA VAL A 229 -8.78 -6.34 25.11
C VAL A 229 -9.47 -7.65 25.46
N LYS A 230 -10.81 -7.69 25.42
CA LYS A 230 -11.58 -8.90 25.73
C LYS A 230 -11.47 -9.92 24.60
N LYS A 231 -11.63 -9.44 23.37
CA LYS A 231 -11.44 -10.19 22.14
C LYS A 231 -11.00 -9.24 21.04
N ALA A 232 -10.06 -9.65 20.21
CA ALA A 232 -9.68 -8.93 19.01
C ALA A 232 -9.61 -9.89 17.83
N THR A 233 -10.31 -9.54 16.75
CA THR A 233 -10.29 -10.27 15.49
C THR A 233 -9.71 -9.37 14.41
N LEU A 234 -8.69 -9.88 13.71
CA LEU A 234 -8.02 -9.21 12.61
C LEU A 234 -8.35 -9.94 11.31
N TRP A 235 -8.77 -9.18 10.30
CA TRP A 235 -8.83 -9.60 8.92
C TRP A 235 -7.63 -9.02 8.17
N THR A 236 -6.97 -9.85 7.36
CA THR A 236 -5.90 -9.45 6.45
C THR A 236 -6.27 -9.88 5.04
N ILE A 237 -6.31 -8.92 4.11
CA ILE A 237 -6.70 -9.14 2.72
C ILE A 237 -5.47 -8.92 1.83
N VAL A 238 -5.11 -9.94 1.05
CA VAL A 238 -3.91 -9.97 0.22
C VAL A 238 -4.28 -10.45 -1.18
N GLN A 239 -4.00 -9.64 -2.20
CA GLN A 239 -4.15 -10.06 -3.59
C GLN A 239 -2.88 -10.81 -4.03
N SER A 240 -3.04 -11.88 -4.81
CA SER A 240 -1.92 -12.60 -5.46
C SER A 240 -0.73 -12.88 -4.53
N GLY A 241 -0.94 -13.60 -3.41
CA GLY A 241 0.11 -13.84 -2.41
C GLY A 241 0.05 -15.20 -1.72
N ASN A 242 -0.55 -16.21 -2.37
CA ASN A 242 -0.75 -17.55 -1.83
C ASN A 242 0.59 -18.31 -1.65
N TRP A 243 1.31 -17.96 -0.59
CA TRP A 243 2.58 -18.56 -0.22
C TRP A 243 2.73 -18.63 1.30
N ASP A 244 2.92 -19.86 1.79
CA ASP A 244 2.96 -20.19 3.21
C ASP A 244 4.08 -19.45 3.96
N ALA A 245 5.16 -19.02 3.28
CA ALA A 245 6.24 -18.30 3.93
C ALA A 245 5.91 -16.83 4.23
N ASN A 246 4.89 -16.24 3.58
CA ASN A 246 4.44 -14.87 3.84
C ASN A 246 4.02 -14.72 5.31
N ARG A 247 4.34 -13.57 5.91
CA ARG A 247 4.18 -13.36 7.35
C ARG A 247 3.26 -12.21 7.69
N LEU A 248 2.47 -12.43 8.73
CA LEU A 248 1.80 -11.36 9.46
C LEU A 248 2.58 -11.09 10.74
N TRP A 249 2.86 -9.81 11.00
CA TRP A 249 3.46 -9.32 12.23
C TRP A 249 2.44 -8.52 13.02
N VAL A 250 2.30 -8.83 14.30
CA VAL A 250 1.51 -8.04 15.27
C VAL A 250 2.39 -7.81 16.49
N ASN A 251 2.83 -6.56 16.66
CA ASN A 251 3.88 -6.19 17.62
C ASN A 251 5.09 -7.12 17.48
N ASP A 252 5.54 -7.76 18.56
CA ASP A 252 6.71 -8.65 18.58
C ASP A 252 6.42 -10.07 18.07
N MET A 253 5.16 -10.37 17.72
CA MET A 253 4.74 -11.70 17.27
C MET A 253 4.63 -11.75 15.75
N ASN A 254 5.01 -12.88 15.16
CA ASN A 254 4.77 -13.14 13.74
C ASN A 254 4.28 -14.57 13.50
N TRP A 255 3.51 -14.72 12.42
CA TRP A 255 3.00 -16.00 11.94
C TRP A 255 3.25 -16.12 10.46
N SER A 256 3.56 -17.33 10.01
CA SER A 256 3.49 -17.75 8.60
C SER A 256 2.13 -18.39 8.30
N GLY A 257 1.90 -18.83 7.07
CA GLY A 257 0.67 -19.53 6.66
C GLY A 257 -0.57 -18.64 6.65
N ILE A 258 -0.36 -17.34 6.51
CA ILE A 258 -1.43 -16.34 6.50
C ILE A 258 -2.02 -16.12 5.10
N CYS A 259 -1.38 -16.71 4.09
CA CYS A 259 -1.86 -16.80 2.72
C CYS A 259 -1.84 -18.28 2.34
N ASP A 260 -2.99 -18.92 2.42
CA ASP A 260 -3.19 -20.35 2.19
C ASP A 260 -4.05 -20.66 0.96
N GLY A 261 -4.37 -19.62 0.19
CA GLY A 261 -5.23 -19.66 -0.99
C GLY A 261 -6.71 -19.68 -0.65
N THR A 262 -7.11 -19.11 0.49
CA THR A 262 -8.51 -19.00 0.91
C THR A 262 -8.98 -17.55 0.81
N PRO A 263 -10.07 -17.22 0.09
CA PRO A 263 -11.00 -18.14 -0.58
C PRO A 263 -10.49 -18.82 -1.85
N HIS A 264 -9.48 -18.26 -2.53
CA HIS A 264 -8.82 -18.87 -3.69
C HIS A 264 -7.39 -18.31 -3.85
N PRO A 265 -6.49 -18.95 -4.64
CA PRO A 265 -5.05 -18.60 -4.68
C PRO A 265 -4.69 -17.16 -5.06
N ASP A 266 -5.57 -16.44 -5.73
CA ASP A 266 -5.33 -15.08 -6.22
C ASP A 266 -5.89 -14.00 -5.27
N LEU A 267 -6.62 -14.39 -4.23
CA LEU A 267 -7.14 -13.52 -3.18
C LEU A 267 -7.18 -14.28 -1.85
N ASP A 268 -6.28 -13.93 -0.96
CA ASP A 268 -6.19 -14.47 0.39
C ASP A 268 -6.89 -13.54 1.40
N ILE A 269 -7.73 -14.14 2.25
CA ILE A 269 -8.43 -13.49 3.35
C ILE A 269 -8.20 -14.32 4.60
N ASP A 270 -7.26 -13.85 5.41
CA ASP A 270 -6.98 -14.43 6.71
C ASP A 270 -7.82 -13.73 7.79
N MET A 271 -8.45 -14.51 8.66
CA MET A 271 -9.19 -14.03 9.82
C MET A 271 -8.68 -14.74 11.07
N ARG A 272 -8.17 -13.97 12.03
CA ARG A 272 -7.54 -14.54 13.23
C ARG A 272 -7.85 -13.79 14.51
N ASP A 273 -7.79 -14.53 15.61
CA ASP A 273 -7.79 -13.96 16.96
C ASP A 273 -6.39 -13.44 17.30
N ILE A 274 -6.29 -12.15 17.60
CA ILE A 274 -5.05 -11.50 18.05
C ILE A 274 -5.13 -10.92 19.46
N THR A 275 -6.13 -11.33 20.25
CA THR A 275 -6.44 -10.77 21.58
C THR A 275 -5.22 -10.69 22.48
N GLY A 276 -4.45 -11.76 22.57
CA GLY A 276 -3.27 -11.85 23.44
C GLY A 276 -2.03 -11.10 22.93
N HIS A 277 -2.12 -10.45 21.77
CA HIS A 277 -0.99 -9.83 21.08
C HIS A 277 -1.10 -8.32 20.99
N LEU A 278 -2.22 -7.75 21.42
CA LEU A 278 -2.43 -6.31 21.50
C LEU A 278 -2.07 -5.78 22.90
N THR A 279 -1.58 -4.56 22.94
CA THR A 279 -1.20 -3.86 24.16
C THR A 279 -1.90 -2.51 24.25
N LYS A 280 -2.04 -1.98 25.48
CA LYS A 280 -2.51 -0.61 25.68
C LYS A 280 -1.49 0.36 25.08
N GLY A 281 -1.97 1.35 24.32
CA GLY A 281 -1.15 2.30 23.58
C GLY A 281 -1.01 1.92 22.11
N LYS A 282 0.09 2.35 21.49
CA LYS A 282 0.35 2.13 20.07
C LYS A 282 0.74 0.67 19.82
N ASN A 283 0.11 0.05 18.83
CA ASN A 283 0.46 -1.27 18.30
C ASN A 283 0.89 -1.15 16.84
N THR A 284 1.53 -2.20 16.31
CA THR A 284 1.94 -2.30 14.92
C THR A 284 1.43 -3.60 14.31
N ILE A 285 0.81 -3.52 13.15
CA ILE A 285 0.38 -4.65 12.33
C ILE A 285 1.03 -4.49 10.96
N GLN A 286 1.78 -5.49 10.52
CA GLN A 286 2.57 -5.44 9.29
C GLN A 286 2.46 -6.76 8.52
N PHE A 287 2.58 -6.67 7.20
CA PHE A 287 2.65 -7.83 6.31
C PHE A 287 4.07 -7.91 5.73
N GLN A 288 4.59 -9.13 5.56
CA GLN A 288 5.89 -9.35 4.94
C GLN A 288 5.78 -10.41 3.83
N ALA A 289 6.16 -10.04 2.61
CA ALA A 289 6.32 -11.00 1.52
C ALA A 289 7.68 -11.72 1.63
N VAL A 290 7.68 -13.05 1.69
CA VAL A 290 8.91 -13.85 1.90
C VAL A 290 9.06 -14.85 0.76
N GLU A 291 10.10 -14.67 -0.04
CA GLU A 291 10.43 -15.50 -1.22
C GLU A 291 9.32 -15.53 -2.29
N ASP A 292 8.35 -14.61 -2.21
CA ASP A 292 7.17 -14.58 -3.06
C ASP A 292 6.72 -13.15 -3.36
N TYR A 293 5.82 -13.02 -4.34
CA TYR A 293 5.05 -11.83 -4.66
C TYR A 293 3.74 -11.80 -3.85
N ALA A 294 3.38 -10.65 -3.28
CA ALA A 294 2.10 -10.48 -2.59
C ALA A 294 1.63 -9.02 -2.64
N VAL A 295 0.32 -8.80 -2.59
CA VAL A 295 -0.25 -7.44 -2.58
C VAL A 295 -1.18 -7.25 -1.38
N PRO A 296 -0.66 -6.96 -0.18
CA PRO A 296 -1.49 -6.51 0.94
C PRO A 296 -2.37 -5.33 0.54
N SER A 297 -3.68 -5.47 0.78
CA SER A 297 -4.69 -4.59 0.21
C SER A 297 -5.76 -4.11 1.18
N GLY A 298 -5.93 -4.82 2.30
CA GLY A 298 -6.84 -4.39 3.34
C GLY A 298 -6.49 -5.01 4.69
N SER A 299 -6.82 -4.30 5.76
CA SER A 299 -6.76 -4.82 7.12
C SER A 299 -7.90 -4.28 7.95
N PHE A 300 -8.69 -5.18 8.56
CA PHE A 300 -9.80 -4.80 9.43
C PHE A 300 -9.53 -5.35 10.82
N LEU A 301 -9.52 -4.49 11.84
CA LEU A 301 -9.39 -4.88 13.24
C LEU A 301 -10.70 -4.60 13.95
N VAL A 302 -11.23 -5.57 14.67
CA VAL A 302 -12.40 -5.42 15.55
C VAL A 302 -12.00 -5.86 16.94
N ILE A 303 -12.18 -4.97 17.92
CA ILE A 303 -11.93 -5.22 19.34
C ILE A 303 -13.25 -5.17 20.08
N GLU A 304 -13.62 -6.24 20.79
CA GLU A 304 -14.68 -6.18 21.79
C GLU A 304 -14.17 -5.40 23.01
N ILE A 305 -14.90 -4.35 23.36
CA ILE A 305 -14.61 -3.50 24.51
C ILE A 305 -15.67 -3.71 25.59
N GLU A 306 -15.29 -3.45 26.84
CA GLU A 306 -16.28 -3.31 27.89
C GLU A 306 -17.12 -2.06 27.60
N PRO A 307 -18.45 -2.10 27.85
CA PRO A 307 -19.30 -0.93 27.66
C PRO A 307 -18.72 0.26 28.43
N PRO A 308 -18.75 1.48 27.87
CA PRO A 308 -18.38 2.67 28.60
C PRO A 308 -19.16 2.69 29.92
N THR A 309 -18.47 2.82 31.05
CA THR A 309 -19.14 2.94 32.33
C THR A 309 -19.97 4.23 32.29
N GLU A 310 -21.29 4.13 32.26
CA GLU A 310 -22.18 5.30 32.31
C GLU A 310 -21.80 6.16 33.52
N GLY A 311 -21.15 7.31 33.31
CA GLY A 311 -20.80 8.21 34.41
C GLY A 311 -19.59 9.13 34.26
N VAL A 312 -18.74 9.02 33.23
CA VAL A 312 -17.63 9.99 33.07
C VAL A 312 -18.03 11.08 32.08
N SER A 313 -18.74 12.09 32.57
CA SER A 313 -18.88 13.37 31.88
C SER A 313 -17.51 14.04 31.77
N THR A 314 -16.89 14.00 30.60
CA THR A 314 -15.70 14.82 30.33
C THR A 314 -16.17 16.26 30.10
N SER A 315 -16.24 17.05 31.17
CA SER A 315 -16.38 18.50 31.05
C SER A 315 -15.05 19.05 30.54
N ILE A 316 -14.98 19.31 29.23
CA ILE A 316 -13.90 20.10 28.65
C ILE A 316 -14.19 21.56 28.99
N SER A 317 -13.44 22.09 29.96
CA SER A 317 -13.36 23.53 30.20
C SER A 317 -12.62 24.20 29.05
N LEU A 318 -13.34 24.88 28.17
CA LEU A 318 -12.78 25.80 27.18
C LEU A 318 -12.33 27.07 27.92
N GLU A 319 -11.02 27.26 28.07
CA GLU A 319 -10.48 28.59 28.36
C GLU A 319 -10.55 29.44 27.09
N GLN A 320 -11.51 30.36 27.12
CA GLN A 320 -11.76 31.39 26.13
C GLN A 320 -10.76 32.53 26.36
N SER A 321 -9.78 32.71 25.47
CA SER A 321 -9.05 33.97 25.38
C SER A 321 -9.77 34.88 24.40
N ALA A 322 -10.39 35.93 24.93
CA ALA A 322 -11.01 37.00 24.18
C ALA A 322 -10.38 38.33 24.59
N GLU A 323 -9.71 38.99 23.65
CA GLU A 323 -9.54 40.44 23.51
C GLU A 323 -8.73 40.66 22.22
N GLY A 324 -9.07 41.50 21.26
CA GLY A 324 -10.04 42.57 21.16
C GLY A 324 -9.51 43.47 20.03
N ALA A 325 -10.32 43.69 18.99
CA ALA A 325 -9.91 44.41 17.78
C ALA A 325 -9.68 45.91 18.05
N SER A 326 -8.73 46.52 17.33
CA SER A 326 -8.78 47.94 17.00
C SER A 326 -8.10 48.20 15.65
N ALA A 327 -8.89 48.71 14.72
CA ALA A 327 -8.43 49.23 13.44
C ALA A 327 -8.22 50.75 13.55
N SER A 328 -7.14 51.28 12.97
CA SER A 328 -7.10 52.69 12.56
C SER A 328 -6.24 52.87 11.31
N ASN A 329 -6.79 53.64 10.36
CA ASN A 329 -6.22 53.98 9.06
C ASN A 329 -5.11 55.04 9.14
N GLY A 330 -4.12 54.95 8.25
CA GLY A 330 -3.22 56.06 7.89
C GLY A 330 -2.16 55.68 6.84
N ILE A 331 -2.25 56.28 5.64
CA ILE A 331 -1.29 56.26 4.50
C ILE A 331 -0.84 57.74 4.28
N PRO A 332 0.24 58.16 3.56
CA PRO A 332 1.48 57.52 3.02
C PRO A 332 2.79 58.24 3.44
N GLY A 333 3.97 57.70 3.06
CA GLY A 333 5.24 58.45 3.10
C GLY A 333 6.40 57.75 2.39
N PHE A 334 6.97 58.43 1.41
CA PHE A 334 7.97 58.02 0.40
C PHE A 334 9.41 57.89 0.95
N GLU A 335 10.35 57.48 0.05
CA GLU A 335 11.83 57.63 0.08
C GLU A 335 12.66 56.39 0.51
N VAL A 336 13.68 55.86 -0.19
CA VAL A 336 14.38 56.12 -1.47
C VAL A 336 15.04 54.79 -1.91
N MET A 337 15.19 54.54 -3.22
CA MET A 337 16.09 53.54 -3.82
C MET A 337 17.54 54.12 -3.93
N PRO A 338 18.64 53.32 -4.00
CA PRO A 338 18.99 52.70 -5.29
C PRO A 338 19.72 51.35 -5.24
N ALA A 339 19.71 50.75 -6.43
CA ALA A 339 20.40 49.55 -6.90
C ALA A 339 21.91 49.48 -6.60
N ILE A 340 22.46 48.26 -6.64
CA ILE A 340 23.56 47.85 -7.54
C ILE A 340 23.57 46.32 -7.64
N ALA A 341 23.49 45.83 -8.88
CA ALA A 341 23.88 44.48 -9.28
C ALA A 341 25.31 44.52 -9.81
N LEU A 342 26.11 43.46 -9.59
CA LEU A 342 27.21 43.14 -10.51
C LEU A 342 27.57 41.64 -10.48
N ILE A 343 27.65 41.09 -11.69
CA ILE A 343 28.06 39.74 -12.07
C ILE A 343 29.52 39.80 -12.56
N LEU A 344 30.29 38.71 -12.40
CA LEU A 344 31.20 38.06 -13.39
C LEU A 344 32.63 37.72 -12.92
N ILE A 345 32.94 36.42 -13.05
CA ILE A 345 34.12 35.76 -13.67
C ILE A 345 35.51 35.96 -13.03
N ILE A 346 36.24 34.84 -12.81
CA ILE A 346 37.54 34.51 -13.44
C ILE A 346 37.95 33.06 -13.08
N SER A 347 38.20 32.27 -14.12
CA SER A 347 38.94 31.01 -14.09
C SER A 347 40.43 31.24 -14.39
N LEU A 348 41.25 30.26 -13.98
CA LEU A 348 42.52 29.79 -14.59
C LEU A 348 43.88 30.36 -14.15
N LEU A 349 44.83 29.40 -14.11
CA LEU A 349 46.31 29.46 -14.03
C LEU A 349 46.88 29.39 -12.60
N THR A 350 47.80 28.48 -12.24
CA THR A 350 48.98 28.03 -13.00
C THR A 350 49.46 26.62 -12.62
N PHE A 351 49.79 25.84 -13.66
CA PHE A 351 50.84 24.82 -13.65
C PHE A 351 52.20 25.42 -13.22
N ARG A 352 52.97 24.71 -12.39
CA ARG A 352 54.44 24.79 -12.42
C ARG A 352 55.06 23.39 -12.36
N LYS A 353 55.90 23.13 -13.36
CA LYS A 353 56.57 21.89 -13.71
C LYS A 353 58.03 21.95 -13.23
N CYS A 354 58.61 20.78 -12.97
CA CYS A 354 60.04 20.40 -12.98
C CYS A 354 61.00 20.94 -11.89
N LYS A 355 61.65 20.01 -11.16
CA LYS A 355 62.97 19.49 -11.58
C LYS A 355 63.38 18.21 -10.83
N LYS A 356 63.98 17.32 -11.62
CA LYS A 356 64.69 16.08 -11.30
C LYS A 356 66.04 16.40 -10.63
N LYS A 357 66.52 15.56 -9.70
CA LYS A 357 67.96 15.33 -9.50
C LYS A 357 68.21 13.89 -9.04
N ASP A 358 69.24 13.31 -9.65
CA ASP A 358 69.68 11.92 -9.57
C ASP A 358 70.50 11.60 -8.31
N LYS A 359 70.54 10.29 -8.02
CA LYS A 359 71.70 9.43 -7.63
C LYS A 359 72.42 9.51 -6.27
N ASP A 360 72.82 8.29 -5.88
CA ASP A 360 73.88 7.83 -4.96
C ASP A 360 73.55 7.84 -3.45
N ASP A 361 73.15 6.68 -2.91
CA ASP A 361 74.03 5.67 -2.27
C ASP A 361 73.34 4.30 -2.17
#